data_AF-A0A2H6N4N6-F1
#
_entry.id   AF-A0A2H6N4N6-F1
#
_cell.length_a   1.000
_cell.length_b   1.000
_cell.length_c   1.000
_cell.angle_alpha   90.00
_cell.angle_beta   90.00
_cell.angle_gamma   90.00
#
_symmetry.space_group_name_H-M   'P 1'
#
loop_
_entity.id
_entity.type
_entity.pdbx_description
1 polymer ?
#
loop_
_entity_poly.entity_id
_entity_poly.type
_entity_poly.pdbx_seq_one_letter_code
_entity_poly.pdbx_strand_id
1 'polypeptide(L)'
;LDLPALYSVSAKTPEESCAQIFREARRTIPSIVYMPHIGDWWEAVSETVRATFLTLLQDIPSFSPIFLLSTSETMYSELPEEVKCIFKIQYEEVFYIQRPSKEDRRKFFQELVLNQASMPPPRRKQTAVSDMEVLPLALPPPNRQLSETEKQRMEDQEENTLRELRLFLRDVTKRLATDKRFNIFSKPVDIEEVSDYLEVIKEPMDLSTIISKIDKHNYLS
;
A
#
# COMPACT_ATOMS: atom_id res chain seq x y z
N LEU A 1 -12.06 -15.35 22.99
CA LEU A 1 -12.23 -16.67 22.37
C LEU A 1 -12.83 -16.45 21.00
N ASP A 2 -11.95 -16.34 20.01
CA ASP A 2 -12.24 -16.17 18.59
C ASP A 2 -11.55 -17.29 17.78
N LEU A 3 -11.83 -17.38 16.48
CA LEU A 3 -11.22 -18.41 15.63
C LEU A 3 -9.67 -18.32 15.63
N PRO A 4 -9.05 -17.12 15.53
CA PRO A 4 -7.60 -17.01 15.69
C PRO A 4 -7.08 -17.55 17.02
N ALA A 5 -7.70 -17.25 18.17
CA ALA A 5 -7.23 -17.78 19.46
C ALA A 5 -7.30 -19.32 19.53
N LEU A 6 -8.26 -19.95 18.86
CA LEU A 6 -8.39 -21.40 18.83
C LEU A 6 -7.36 -22.08 17.92
N TYR A 7 -7.16 -21.55 16.72
CA TYR A 7 -6.37 -22.18 15.66
C TYR A 7 -4.94 -21.61 15.51
N SER A 8 -4.57 -20.58 16.29
CA SER A 8 -3.24 -19.97 16.23
C SER A 8 -2.09 -20.90 16.61
N VAL A 9 -2.35 -21.93 17.42
CA VAL A 9 -1.33 -22.86 17.92
C VAL A 9 -1.50 -24.22 17.23
N SER A 10 -0.69 -24.49 16.20
CA SER A 10 -0.75 -25.74 15.44
C SER A 10 -0.38 -27.00 16.24
N ALA A 11 0.29 -26.84 17.39
CA ALA A 11 0.68 -27.93 18.27
C ALA A 11 -0.44 -28.42 19.20
N LYS A 12 -1.56 -27.69 19.29
CA LYS A 12 -2.67 -28.00 20.19
C LYS A 12 -3.95 -28.22 19.41
N THR A 13 -4.83 -29.07 19.93
CA THR A 13 -6.16 -29.19 19.36
C THR A 13 -7.00 -27.96 19.75
N PRO A 14 -7.98 -27.55 18.94
CA PRO A 14 -8.84 -26.42 19.27
C PRO A 14 -9.61 -26.63 20.60
N GLU A 15 -9.92 -27.88 20.96
CA GLU A 15 -10.51 -28.24 22.24
C GLU A 15 -9.57 -27.92 23.42
N GLU A 16 -8.28 -28.21 23.28
CA GLU A 16 -7.27 -27.91 24.30
C GLU A 16 -7.08 -26.40 24.45
N SER A 17 -7.02 -25.67 23.34
CA SER A 17 -6.96 -24.20 23.34
C SER A 17 -8.17 -23.59 24.03
N CYS A 18 -9.38 -24.11 23.77
CA CYS A 18 -10.60 -23.68 24.45
C CYS A 18 -10.54 -23.94 25.96
N ALA A 19 -10.14 -25.16 26.36
CA ALA A 19 -10.00 -25.54 27.76
C ALA A 19 -8.96 -24.69 28.49
N GLN A 20 -7.86 -24.34 27.82
CA GLN A 20 -6.83 -23.47 28.39
C GLN A 20 -7.39 -22.07 28.69
N ILE A 21 -8.16 -21.48 27.78
CA ILE A 21 -8.75 -20.14 27.97
C ILE A 21 -9.70 -20.14 29.17
N PHE A 22 -10.56 -21.14 29.29
CA PHE A 22 -11.45 -21.28 30.45
C PHE A 22 -10.69 -21.53 31.76
N ARG A 23 -9.63 -22.34 31.73
CA ARG A 23 -8.76 -22.56 32.89
C ARG A 23 -8.08 -21.26 33.32
N GLU A 24 -7.62 -20.46 32.36
CA GLU A 24 -6.97 -19.18 32.65
C GLU A 24 -7.96 -18.16 33.21
N ALA A 25 -9.15 -18.03 32.61
CA ALA A 25 -10.23 -17.17 33.11
C ALA A 25 -10.64 -17.53 34.55
N ARG A 26 -10.69 -18.82 34.88
CA ARG A 26 -10.96 -19.30 36.25
C ARG A 26 -9.82 -19.00 37.23
N ARG A 27 -8.59 -18.85 36.75
CA ARG A 27 -7.41 -18.55 37.58
C ARG A 27 -7.25 -17.05 37.84
N THR A 28 -7.71 -16.19 36.91
CA THR A 28 -7.53 -14.73 36.94
C THR A 28 -8.82 -13.99 37.28
N ILE A 29 -9.63 -14.56 38.17
CA ILE A 29 -10.89 -13.96 38.62
C ILE A 29 -10.61 -12.65 39.39
N PRO A 30 -11.39 -11.57 39.16
CA PRO A 30 -12.52 -11.44 38.24
C PRO A 30 -12.05 -11.31 36.78
N SER A 31 -12.67 -12.06 35.87
CA SER A 31 -12.25 -12.14 34.46
C SER A 31 -13.40 -11.99 33.48
N ILE A 32 -13.06 -11.59 32.24
CA ILE A 32 -14.01 -11.45 31.14
C ILE A 32 -13.57 -12.36 30.01
N VAL A 33 -14.46 -13.23 29.54
CA VAL A 33 -14.27 -14.02 28.33
C VAL A 33 -15.03 -13.32 27.20
N TYR A 34 -14.29 -12.68 26.29
CA TYR A 34 -14.87 -11.99 25.14
C TYR A 34 -14.93 -12.91 23.91
N MET A 35 -16.09 -13.03 23.27
CA MET A 35 -16.35 -13.88 22.10
C MET A 35 -16.96 -13.05 20.96
N PRO A 36 -16.12 -12.54 20.04
CA PRO A 36 -16.65 -11.78 18.91
C PRO A 36 -17.35 -12.70 17.90
N HIS A 37 -18.42 -12.20 17.26
CA HIS A 37 -19.15 -12.86 16.17
C HIS A 37 -19.55 -14.31 16.48
N ILE A 38 -20.25 -14.52 17.60
CA ILE A 38 -20.60 -15.86 18.10
C ILE A 38 -21.38 -16.71 17.10
N GLY A 39 -22.23 -16.09 16.25
CA GLY A 39 -22.97 -16.81 15.21
C GLY A 39 -22.02 -17.49 14.21
N ASP A 40 -21.13 -16.71 13.59
CA ASP A 40 -20.15 -17.23 12.63
C ASP A 40 -19.15 -18.18 13.28
N TRP A 41 -18.72 -17.87 14.51
CA TRP A 41 -17.85 -18.73 15.29
C TRP A 41 -18.49 -20.11 15.50
N TRP A 42 -19.77 -20.15 15.89
CA TRP A 42 -20.48 -21.40 16.14
C TRP A 42 -20.52 -22.26 14.89
N GLU A 43 -20.88 -21.69 13.74
CA GLU A 43 -20.93 -22.41 12.47
C GLU A 43 -19.56 -22.91 11.98
N ALA A 44 -18.49 -22.16 12.24
CA ALA A 44 -17.15 -22.49 11.78
C ALA A 44 -16.46 -23.60 12.60
N VAL A 45 -16.74 -23.72 13.90
CA VAL A 45 -16.09 -24.73 14.76
C VAL A 45 -16.78 -26.09 14.68
N SER A 46 -16.00 -27.16 14.87
CA SER A 46 -16.51 -28.54 14.90
C SER A 46 -17.43 -28.81 16.09
N GLU A 47 -18.31 -29.80 15.96
CA GLU A 47 -19.22 -30.23 17.03
C GLU A 47 -18.47 -30.63 18.32
N THR A 48 -17.27 -31.20 18.19
CA THR A 48 -16.40 -31.54 19.34
C THR A 48 -15.98 -30.31 20.15
N VAL A 49 -15.62 -29.22 19.48
CA VAL A 49 -15.25 -27.96 20.13
C VAL A 49 -16.46 -27.30 20.78
N ARG A 50 -17.63 -27.33 20.11
CA ARG A 50 -18.90 -26.83 20.67
C ARG A 50 -19.27 -27.57 21.94
N ALA A 51 -19.20 -28.91 21.93
CA ALA A 51 -19.47 -29.73 23.10
C ALA A 51 -18.48 -29.43 24.24
N THR A 52 -17.18 -29.33 23.93
CA THR A 52 -16.15 -28.98 24.91
C THR A 52 -16.41 -27.62 25.54
N PHE A 53 -16.76 -26.62 24.74
CA PHE A 53 -17.11 -25.28 25.21
C PHE A 53 -18.32 -25.31 26.17
N LEU A 54 -19.40 -26.00 25.78
CA LEU A 54 -20.61 -26.12 26.61
C LEU A 54 -20.32 -26.82 27.93
N THR A 55 -19.55 -27.90 27.93
CA THR A 55 -19.14 -28.58 29.17
C THR A 55 -18.31 -27.67 30.07
N LEU A 56 -17.31 -26.98 29.52
CA LEU A 56 -16.48 -26.04 30.28
C LEU A 56 -17.29 -24.89 30.88
N LEU A 57 -18.30 -24.42 30.15
CA LEU A 57 -19.21 -23.37 30.62
C LEU A 57 -20.10 -23.87 31.76
N GLN A 58 -20.66 -25.08 31.65
CA GLN A 58 -21.46 -25.71 32.69
C GLN A 58 -20.66 -26.03 33.97
N ASP A 59 -19.36 -26.31 33.81
CA ASP A 59 -18.43 -26.58 34.92
C ASP A 59 -18.05 -25.32 35.71
N ILE A 60 -18.40 -24.11 35.24
CA ILE A 60 -18.15 -22.88 35.99
C ILE A 60 -19.13 -22.79 37.17
N PRO A 61 -18.64 -22.69 38.42
CA PRO A 61 -19.52 -22.47 39.58
C PRO A 61 -20.30 -21.17 39.44
N SER A 62 -21.59 -21.19 39.77
CA SER A 62 -22.51 -20.04 39.63
C SER A 62 -22.11 -18.77 40.38
N PHE A 63 -21.25 -18.89 41.40
CA PHE A 63 -20.73 -17.76 42.19
C PHE A 63 -19.39 -17.22 41.68
N SER A 64 -18.86 -17.75 40.58
CA SER A 64 -17.59 -17.30 40.01
C SER A 64 -17.78 -15.97 39.26
N PRO A 65 -17.03 -14.90 39.58
CA PRO A 65 -17.11 -13.64 38.86
C PRO A 65 -16.37 -13.71 37.53
N ILE A 66 -16.92 -14.49 36.60
CA ILE A 66 -16.49 -14.60 35.21
C ILE A 66 -17.62 -14.05 34.36
N PHE A 67 -17.35 -13.02 33.58
CA PHE A 67 -18.33 -12.41 32.69
C PHE A 67 -18.10 -12.89 31.25
N LEU A 68 -19.10 -13.54 30.66
CA LEU A 68 -19.07 -13.97 29.26
C LEU A 68 -19.73 -12.90 28.40
N LEU A 69 -18.95 -12.24 27.54
CA LEU A 69 -19.44 -11.22 26.62
C LEU A 69 -19.32 -11.72 25.19
N SER A 70 -20.43 -11.80 24.47
CA SER A 70 -20.45 -12.21 23.06
C SER A 70 -21.05 -11.14 22.17
N THR A 71 -20.57 -11.01 20.94
CA THR A 71 -21.16 -10.13 19.92
C THR A 71 -21.69 -10.95 18.75
N SER A 72 -22.74 -10.47 18.09
CA SER A 72 -23.29 -11.07 16.86
C SER A 72 -23.70 -9.97 15.89
N GLU A 73 -23.59 -10.24 14.59
CA GLU A 73 -24.10 -9.38 13.52
C GLU A 73 -25.54 -9.74 13.11
N THR A 74 -25.95 -10.99 13.33
CA THR A 74 -27.29 -11.50 13.03
C THR A 74 -28.27 -11.29 14.18
N MET A 75 -29.57 -11.35 13.87
CA MET A 75 -30.61 -11.25 14.90
C MET A 75 -30.59 -12.48 15.82
N TYR A 76 -30.95 -12.30 17.09
CA TYR A 76 -31.03 -13.40 18.07
C TYR A 76 -31.90 -14.57 17.58
N SER A 77 -32.98 -14.30 16.85
CA SER A 77 -33.88 -15.31 16.29
C SER A 77 -33.19 -16.27 15.31
N GLU A 78 -32.16 -15.81 14.62
CA GLU A 78 -31.43 -16.55 13.57
C GLU A 78 -30.23 -17.32 14.14
N LEU A 79 -29.86 -17.09 15.41
CA LEU A 79 -28.76 -17.80 16.04
C LEU A 79 -29.10 -19.29 16.29
N PRO A 80 -28.07 -20.17 16.34
CA PRO A 80 -28.23 -21.57 16.72
C PRO A 80 -28.90 -21.72 18.09
N GLU A 81 -29.68 -22.79 18.27
CA GLU A 81 -30.47 -23.02 19.48
C GLU A 81 -29.57 -23.20 20.72
N GLU A 82 -28.37 -23.78 20.54
CA GLU A 82 -27.39 -23.92 21.61
C GLU A 82 -26.90 -22.56 22.11
N VAL A 83 -26.71 -21.59 21.21
CA VAL A 83 -26.31 -20.22 21.56
C VAL A 83 -27.43 -19.50 22.31
N LYS A 84 -28.68 -19.70 21.89
CA LYS A 84 -29.87 -19.18 22.60
C LYS A 84 -30.05 -19.82 23.99
N CYS A 85 -29.58 -21.05 24.18
CA CYS A 85 -29.58 -21.70 25.49
C CYS A 85 -28.54 -21.10 26.44
N ILE A 86 -27.40 -20.62 25.89
CA ILE A 86 -26.35 -19.93 26.66
C ILE A 86 -26.80 -18.53 27.08
N PHE A 87 -27.37 -17.75 26.15
CA PHE A 87 -27.83 -16.39 26.39
C PHE A 87 -29.35 -16.30 26.32
N LYS A 88 -29.99 -16.10 27.46
CA LYS A 88 -31.45 -16.10 27.57
C LYS A 88 -32.00 -14.68 27.53
N ILE A 89 -32.81 -14.41 26.51
CA ILE A 89 -33.47 -13.12 26.35
C ILE A 89 -34.40 -12.78 27.53
N GLN A 90 -34.94 -13.79 28.22
CA GLN A 90 -35.82 -13.61 29.38
C GLN A 90 -35.09 -13.03 30.61
N TYR A 91 -33.76 -13.17 30.67
CA TYR A 91 -32.93 -12.66 31.76
C TYR A 91 -32.22 -11.34 31.39
N GLU A 92 -32.63 -10.68 30.29
CA GLU A 92 -32.00 -9.45 29.79
C GLU A 92 -30.50 -9.61 29.46
N GLU A 93 -30.04 -10.83 29.19
CA GLU A 93 -28.65 -11.15 28.82
C GLU A 93 -28.33 -10.74 27.37
N VAL A 94 -29.34 -10.36 26.58
CA VAL A 94 -29.22 -10.02 25.17
C VAL A 94 -29.52 -8.53 24.97
N PHE A 95 -28.53 -7.79 24.49
CA PHE A 95 -28.64 -6.37 24.22
C PHE A 95 -28.59 -6.07 22.72
N TYR A 96 -29.59 -5.34 22.21
CA TYR A 96 -29.65 -4.93 20.82
C TYR A 96 -29.06 -3.53 20.63
N ILE A 97 -27.90 -3.48 19.96
CA ILE A 97 -27.30 -2.20 19.58
C ILE A 97 -28.08 -1.62 18.39
N GLN A 98 -28.74 -0.49 18.64
CA GLN A 98 -29.49 0.23 17.60
C GLN A 98 -28.54 1.02 16.70
N ARG A 99 -28.95 1.23 15.44
CA ARG A 99 -28.20 2.09 14.52
C ARG A 99 -28.19 3.53 15.04
N PRO A 100 -27.03 4.21 15.07
CA PRO A 100 -26.94 5.56 15.61
C PRO A 100 -27.79 6.53 14.80
N SER A 101 -28.51 7.41 15.50
CA SER A 101 -29.39 8.41 14.92
C SER A 101 -28.61 9.53 14.22
N LYS A 102 -29.31 10.38 13.47
CA LYS A 102 -28.69 11.57 12.84
C LYS A 102 -28.07 12.50 13.90
N GLU A 103 -28.69 12.59 15.06
CA GLU A 103 -28.23 13.44 16.17
C GLU A 103 -26.98 12.87 16.82
N ASP A 104 -26.93 11.55 17.03
CA ASP A 104 -25.75 10.87 17.59
C ASP A 104 -24.56 10.99 16.65
N ARG A 105 -24.78 10.78 15.36
CA ARG A 105 -23.74 10.97 14.34
C ARG A 105 -23.25 12.41 14.33
N ARG A 106 -24.17 13.38 14.37
CA ARG A 106 -23.80 14.81 14.40
C ARG A 106 -22.96 15.14 15.64
N LYS A 107 -23.34 14.65 16.82
CA LYS A 107 -22.56 14.84 18.06
C LYS A 107 -21.18 14.17 17.98
N PHE A 108 -21.12 12.94 17.47
CA PHE A 108 -19.86 12.20 17.32
C PHE A 108 -18.87 12.95 16.40
N PHE A 109 -19.34 13.42 15.24
CA PHE A 109 -18.50 14.12 14.27
C PHE A 109 -18.28 15.59 14.59
N GLN A 110 -19.05 16.19 15.50
CA GLN A 110 -18.90 17.58 15.90
C GLN A 110 -17.50 17.83 16.47
N GLU A 111 -17.01 16.99 17.37
CA GLU A 111 -15.66 17.15 17.94
C GLU A 111 -14.56 17.02 16.87
N LEU A 112 -14.68 16.04 15.96
CA LEU A 112 -13.67 15.82 14.92
C LEU A 112 -13.65 16.96 13.89
N VAL A 113 -14.82 17.32 13.37
CA VAL A 113 -14.95 18.23 12.21
C VAL A 113 -14.95 19.69 12.63
N LEU A 114 -15.59 20.04 13.73
CA LEU A 114 -15.74 21.44 14.14
C LEU A 114 -14.66 21.86 15.13
N ASN A 115 -14.25 20.97 16.05
CA ASN A 115 -13.26 21.33 17.07
C ASN A 115 -11.84 20.98 16.61
N GLN A 116 -11.55 19.72 16.32
CA GLN A 116 -10.17 19.28 16.02
C GLN A 116 -9.64 19.81 14.70
N ALA A 117 -10.45 19.88 13.64
CA ALA A 117 -10.03 20.44 12.36
C ALA A 117 -9.83 21.97 12.40
N SER A 118 -10.41 22.64 13.40
CA SER A 118 -10.25 24.08 13.63
C SER A 118 -9.10 24.41 14.59
N MET A 119 -8.56 23.41 15.30
CA MET A 119 -7.43 23.61 16.20
C MET A 119 -6.14 23.72 15.39
N PRO A 120 -5.32 24.76 15.63
CA PRO A 120 -3.99 24.84 15.03
C PRO A 120 -3.17 23.63 15.50
N PRO A 121 -2.26 23.11 14.66
CA PRO A 121 -1.42 21.98 15.02
C PRO A 121 -0.71 22.26 16.35
N PRO A 122 -0.58 21.26 17.24
CA PRO A 122 0.01 21.48 18.55
C PRO A 122 1.39 22.11 18.38
N ARG A 123 1.55 23.33 18.91
CA ARG A 123 2.83 24.03 18.91
C ARG A 123 3.82 23.11 19.63
N ARG A 124 4.87 22.66 18.93
CA ARG A 124 6.03 22.01 19.57
C ARG A 124 6.43 22.87 20.76
N LYS A 125 6.37 22.30 21.97
CA LYS A 125 6.76 23.01 23.21
C LYS A 125 8.20 23.48 23.04
N GLN A 126 8.38 24.78 22.78
CA GLN A 126 9.69 25.44 22.71
C GLN A 126 10.41 25.42 24.07
N THR A 127 9.72 25.05 25.15
CA THR A 127 10.26 25.00 26.52
C THR A 127 11.40 23.99 26.68
N ALA A 128 11.52 22.99 25.82
CA ALA A 128 12.66 22.06 25.82
C ALA A 128 13.83 22.49 24.92
N VAL A 129 13.74 23.65 24.26
CA VAL A 129 14.79 24.16 23.34
C VAL A 129 15.60 25.29 23.98
N SER A 130 15.09 25.94 25.04
CA SER A 130 15.79 27.06 25.68
C SER A 130 17.01 26.65 26.52
N ASP A 131 17.15 25.37 26.85
CA ASP A 131 18.20 24.85 27.74
C ASP A 131 19.08 23.78 27.07
N MET A 132 18.97 23.64 25.75
CA MET A 132 19.82 22.75 24.99
C MET A 132 21.01 23.54 24.46
N GLU A 133 22.22 23.17 24.88
CA GLU A 133 23.46 23.66 24.29
C GLU A 133 23.38 23.49 22.76
N VAL A 134 23.48 24.60 22.03
CA VAL A 134 23.39 24.59 20.57
C VAL A 134 24.64 23.88 20.05
N LEU A 135 24.49 22.59 19.74
CA LEU A 135 25.51 21.85 19.02
C LEU A 135 25.76 22.55 17.67
N PRO A 136 27.01 22.74 17.25
CA PRO A 136 27.31 23.33 15.95
C PRO A 136 26.58 22.52 14.87
N LEU A 137 25.83 23.24 14.01
CA LEU A 137 25.13 22.65 12.88
C LEU A 137 26.14 21.82 12.08
N ALA A 138 25.88 20.52 11.96
CA ALA A 138 26.67 19.65 11.11
C ALA A 138 26.70 20.28 9.71
N LEU A 139 27.89 20.46 9.15
CA LEU A 139 28.02 20.91 7.77
C LEU A 139 27.18 19.95 6.91
N PRO A 140 26.30 20.48 6.02
CA PRO A 140 25.55 19.61 5.13
C PRO A 140 26.54 18.67 4.44
N PRO A 141 26.24 17.36 4.33
CA PRO A 141 27.13 16.43 3.66
C PRO A 141 27.49 17.02 2.29
N PRO A 142 28.77 17.05 1.91
CA PRO A 142 29.16 17.62 0.64
C PRO A 142 28.33 16.95 -0.46
N ASN A 143 27.76 17.76 -1.36
CA ASN A 143 27.03 17.26 -2.52
C ASN A 143 27.85 16.12 -3.12
N ARG A 144 27.25 14.92 -3.25
CA ARG A 144 27.95 13.74 -3.75
C ARG A 144 28.59 14.10 -5.10
N GLN A 145 29.90 14.31 -5.09
CA GLN A 145 30.67 14.52 -6.31
C GLN A 145 30.90 13.13 -6.90
N LEU A 146 30.46 12.93 -8.15
CA LEU A 146 30.80 11.71 -8.87
C LEU A 146 32.32 11.56 -8.88
N SER A 147 32.81 10.40 -8.47
CA SER A 147 34.22 10.07 -8.59
C SER A 147 34.66 10.19 -10.04
N GLU A 148 35.93 10.50 -10.28
CA GLU A 148 36.50 10.56 -11.64
C GLU A 148 36.23 9.27 -12.44
N THR A 149 36.21 8.12 -11.75
CA THR A 149 35.83 6.83 -12.31
C THR A 149 34.35 6.70 -12.67
N GLU A 150 33.43 7.28 -11.89
CA GLU A 150 32.00 7.30 -12.24
C GLU A 150 31.75 8.23 -13.43
N LYS A 151 32.45 9.37 -13.49
CA LYS A 151 32.37 10.32 -14.61
C LYS A 151 32.85 9.67 -15.91
N GLN A 152 34.00 9.00 -15.88
CA GLN A 152 34.53 8.30 -17.05
C GLN A 152 33.56 7.21 -17.56
N ARG A 153 32.98 6.42 -16.65
CA ARG A 153 31.99 5.40 -17.02
C ARG A 153 30.75 6.00 -17.69
N MET A 154 30.32 7.18 -17.26
CA MET A 154 29.19 7.87 -17.87
C MET A 154 29.53 8.37 -19.27
N GLU A 155 30.71 8.97 -19.45
CA GLU A 155 31.20 9.42 -20.76
C GLU A 155 31.36 8.25 -21.74
N ASP A 156 31.92 7.13 -21.29
CA ASP A 156 32.07 5.91 -22.10
C ASP A 156 30.69 5.35 -22.51
N GLN A 157 29.71 5.37 -21.61
CA GLN A 157 28.35 4.89 -21.90
C GLN A 157 27.64 5.80 -22.91
N GLU A 158 27.81 7.12 -22.79
CA GLU A 158 27.29 8.09 -23.73
C GLU A 158 27.92 7.91 -25.13
N GLU A 159 29.25 7.76 -25.20
CA GLU A 159 29.95 7.55 -26.46
C GLU A 159 29.48 6.26 -27.16
N ASN A 160 29.32 5.17 -26.40
CA ASN A 160 28.80 3.90 -26.91
C ASN A 160 27.39 4.06 -27.48
N THR A 161 26.51 4.77 -26.77
CA THR A 161 25.13 5.01 -27.21
C THR A 161 25.09 5.85 -28.49
N LEU A 162 25.88 6.93 -28.57
CA LEU A 162 25.99 7.76 -29.76
C LEU A 162 26.59 7.00 -30.94
N ARG A 163 27.51 6.06 -30.69
CA ARG A 163 28.08 5.19 -31.73
C ARG A 163 27.02 4.27 -32.32
N GLU A 164 26.18 3.65 -31.49
CA GLU A 164 25.07 2.81 -31.96
C GLU A 164 24.07 3.63 -32.79
N LEU A 165 23.72 4.83 -32.33
CA LEU A 165 22.86 5.75 -33.08
C LEU A 165 23.44 6.07 -34.47
N ARG A 166 24.74 6.40 -34.57
CA ARG A 166 25.39 6.68 -35.86
C ARG A 166 25.35 5.48 -36.81
N LEU A 167 25.56 4.27 -36.29
CA LEU A 167 25.49 3.05 -37.11
C LEU A 167 24.07 2.84 -37.65
N PHE A 168 23.06 3.01 -36.81
CA PHE A 168 21.65 2.88 -37.18
C PHE A 168 21.24 3.92 -38.23
N LEU A 169 21.54 5.20 -37.99
CA LEU A 169 21.21 6.28 -38.93
C LEU A 169 21.90 6.08 -40.28
N ARG A 170 23.16 5.63 -40.29
CA ARG A 170 23.87 5.33 -41.54
C ARG A 170 23.21 4.20 -42.32
N ASP A 171 22.79 3.14 -41.64
CA ASP A 171 22.12 1.99 -42.24
C ASP A 171 20.75 2.38 -42.83
N VAL A 172 19.94 3.13 -42.09
CA VAL A 172 18.65 3.67 -42.57
C VAL A 172 18.85 4.59 -43.77
N THR A 173 19.80 5.53 -43.70
CA THR A 173 20.03 6.49 -44.78
C THR A 173 20.53 5.81 -46.05
N LYS A 174 21.38 4.77 -45.93
CA LYS A 174 21.82 3.96 -47.07
C LYS A 174 20.68 3.19 -47.72
N ARG A 175 19.77 2.59 -46.93
CA ARG A 175 18.57 1.91 -47.48
C ARG A 175 17.65 2.88 -48.21
N LEU A 176 17.47 4.09 -47.69
CA LEU A 176 16.67 5.11 -48.35
C LEU A 176 17.31 5.57 -49.66
N ALA A 177 18.64 5.73 -49.68
CA ALA A 177 19.36 6.15 -50.89
C ALA A 177 19.35 5.09 -52.01
N THR A 178 19.20 3.80 -51.69
CA THR A 178 19.15 2.73 -52.70
C THR A 178 17.74 2.44 -53.23
N ASP A 179 16.69 2.87 -52.53
CA ASP A 179 15.30 2.71 -52.98
C ASP A 179 14.97 3.75 -54.06
N LYS A 180 14.60 3.26 -55.25
CA LYS A 180 14.26 4.09 -56.42
C LYS A 180 13.18 5.14 -56.13
N ARG A 181 12.26 4.85 -55.20
CA ARG A 181 11.19 5.77 -54.82
C ARG A 181 11.71 7.06 -54.18
N PHE A 182 12.88 7.02 -53.56
CA PHE A 182 13.48 8.15 -52.83
C PHE A 182 14.72 8.71 -53.51
N ASN A 183 15.02 8.29 -54.75
CA ASN A 183 16.22 8.71 -55.47
C ASN A 183 16.32 10.24 -55.66
N ILE A 184 15.17 10.92 -55.74
CA ILE A 184 15.09 12.40 -55.81
C ILE A 184 15.71 13.10 -54.59
N PHE A 185 15.82 12.41 -53.45
CA PHE A 185 16.42 12.94 -52.21
C PHE A 185 17.87 12.49 -52.03
N SER A 186 18.45 11.73 -52.97
CA SER A 186 19.80 11.16 -52.80
C SER A 186 20.91 12.19 -52.92
N LYS A 187 20.68 13.29 -53.63
CA LYS A 187 21.65 14.37 -53.88
C LYS A 187 20.96 15.73 -53.69
N PRO A 188 21.74 16.81 -53.47
CA PRO A 188 21.20 18.16 -53.47
C PRO A 188 20.45 18.46 -54.77
N VAL A 189 19.39 19.25 -54.66
CA VAL A 189 18.64 19.77 -55.81
C VAL A 189 19.54 20.71 -56.62
N ASP A 190 19.51 20.57 -57.94
CA ASP A 190 20.24 21.46 -58.84
C ASP A 190 19.52 22.81 -58.96
N ILE A 191 20.19 23.88 -58.56
CA ILE A 191 19.63 25.24 -58.52
C ILE A 191 19.56 25.85 -59.93
N GLU A 192 20.34 25.34 -60.89
CA GLU A 192 20.23 25.74 -62.29
C GLU A 192 18.94 25.21 -62.94
N GLU A 193 18.46 24.03 -62.51
CA GLU A 193 17.21 23.43 -62.97
C GLU A 193 15.99 24.00 -62.23
N VAL A 194 16.14 24.32 -60.93
CA VAL A 194 15.06 24.84 -60.07
C VAL A 194 15.51 26.14 -59.40
N SER A 195 15.38 27.25 -60.13
CA SER A 195 15.95 28.55 -59.74
C SER A 195 15.30 29.20 -58.51
N ASP A 196 14.04 28.87 -58.21
CA ASP A 196 13.28 29.37 -57.05
C ASP A 196 13.44 28.50 -55.80
N TYR A 197 14.19 27.40 -55.87
CA TYR A 197 14.29 26.41 -54.80
C TYR A 197 14.74 26.99 -53.46
N LEU A 198 15.76 27.86 -53.47
CA LEU A 198 16.31 28.49 -52.27
C LEU A 198 15.45 29.65 -51.73
N GLU A 199 14.48 30.14 -52.50
CA GLU A 199 13.50 31.12 -52.00
C GLU A 199 12.52 30.45 -51.02
N VAL A 200 12.22 29.17 -51.25
CA VAL A 200 11.29 28.37 -50.43
C VAL A 200 12.03 27.57 -49.36
N ILE A 201 13.14 26.91 -49.72
CA ILE A 201 13.90 26.01 -48.84
C ILE A 201 15.21 26.68 -48.41
N LYS A 202 15.22 27.21 -47.19
CA LYS A 202 16.38 27.97 -46.64
C LYS A 202 17.58 27.09 -46.27
N GLU A 203 17.32 25.89 -45.75
CA GLU A 203 18.34 24.93 -45.31
C GLU A 203 18.09 23.59 -45.98
N PRO A 204 18.51 23.40 -47.25
CA PRO A 204 18.26 22.17 -47.97
C PRO A 204 18.96 20.98 -47.31
N MET A 205 18.29 19.83 -47.33
CA MET A 205 18.79 18.58 -46.77
C MET A 205 18.54 17.43 -47.74
N ASP A 206 19.58 16.68 -48.04
CA ASP A 206 19.53 15.47 -48.86
C ASP A 206 20.25 14.32 -48.15
N LEU A 207 20.04 13.09 -48.62
CA LEU A 207 20.57 11.88 -47.99
C LEU A 207 22.11 11.86 -47.98
N SER A 208 22.79 12.45 -48.97
CA SER A 208 24.26 12.55 -48.97
C SER A 208 24.76 13.54 -47.91
N THR A 209 24.06 14.66 -47.72
CA THR A 209 24.32 15.62 -46.63
C THR A 209 24.05 15.00 -45.27
N ILE A 210 22.97 14.22 -45.12
CA ILE A 210 22.67 13.50 -43.88
C ILE A 210 23.80 12.52 -43.53
N ILE A 211 24.28 11.72 -44.49
CA ILE A 211 25.43 10.81 -44.27
C ILE A 211 26.66 11.60 -43.83
N SER A 212 26.98 12.71 -44.52
CA SER A 212 28.13 13.55 -44.14
C SER A 212 28.01 14.12 -42.73
N LYS A 213 26.79 14.52 -42.30
CA LYS A 213 26.53 15.00 -40.94
C LYS A 213 26.64 13.89 -39.89
N ILE A 214 26.26 12.65 -40.22
CA ILE A 214 26.46 11.47 -39.35
C ILE A 214 27.96 11.22 -39.14
N ASP A 215 28.74 11.22 -40.23
CA ASP A 215 30.19 10.97 -40.19
C ASP A 215 30.96 12.09 -39.47
N LYS A 216 30.46 13.33 -39.53
CA LYS A 216 31.02 14.49 -38.82
C LYS A 216 30.55 14.63 -37.38
N HIS A 217 29.76 13.69 -36.85
CA HIS A 217 29.22 13.73 -35.48
C HIS A 217 28.29 14.95 -35.20
N ASN A 218 27.59 15.45 -36.21
CA ASN A 218 26.76 16.66 -36.08
C ASN A 218 25.36 16.41 -35.50
N TYR A 219 25.00 15.15 -35.24
CA TYR A 219 23.74 14.77 -34.59
C TYR A 219 24.05 14.37 -33.15
N LEU A 220 24.10 15.37 -32.27
CA LEU A 220 24.17 15.23 -30.81
C LEU A 220 22.74 15.41 -30.26
N SER A 221 22.37 14.62 -29.25
CA SER A 221 21.06 14.76 -28.58
C SER A 221 21.00 15.98 -27.68
#